data_AF-X6P6D4-F1
#
_entry.id   AF-X6P6D4-F1
#
_cell.length_a   1.000
_cell.length_b   1.000
_cell.length_c   1.000
_cell.angle_alpha   90.00
_cell.angle_beta   90.00
_cell.angle_gamma   90.00
#
_symmetry.space_group_name_H-M   'P 1'
#
loop_
_entity.id
_entity.type
_entity.pdbx_description
1 polymer ?
#
loop_
_entity_poly.entity_id
_entity_poly.type
_entity_poly.pdbx_seq_one_letter_code
_entity_poly.pdbx_strand_id
1 'polypeptide(L)'
;AELLGKLSMKWNEKQLNDAFNSLKDMLNEDDDWEYRKALETITVKLSGKQFDNAFNYFISRLYCEEIHIYDDKYANLLKEIAQKLNEKQMSIALNHVMDKLNDKNQHRNIRIKCIKLIKEISNKCNEQQLNEAFNSSMHIFNHGNNDKNLRKECAELLGTIALHLNGKHFDDAFQCLIDGLKDNDSD
;
A
#
# COMPACT_ATOMS: atom_id res chain seq x y z
N ALA A 1 -2.27 24.74 -4.06
CA ALA A 1 -3.51 24.21 -3.46
C ALA A 1 -3.69 24.43 -1.93
N GLU A 2 -2.75 25.07 -1.22
CA GLU A 2 -2.78 25.23 0.26
C GLU A 2 -4.10 25.76 0.86
N LEU A 3 -4.77 26.71 0.19
CA LEU A 3 -6.06 27.27 0.63
C LEU A 3 -7.19 26.24 0.71
N LEU A 4 -7.22 25.23 -0.17
CA LEU A 4 -8.24 24.18 -0.17
C LEU A 4 -8.13 23.32 1.09
N GLY A 5 -6.89 22.95 1.47
CA GLY A 5 -6.62 22.24 2.72
C GLY A 5 -7.10 23.03 3.94
N LYS A 6 -6.82 24.34 4.01
CA LYS A 6 -7.29 25.23 5.09
C LYS A 6 -8.82 25.37 5.13
N LEU A 7 -9.47 25.52 3.97
CA LEU A 7 -10.93 25.70 3.87
C LEU A 7 -11.70 24.40 4.17
N SER A 8 -11.15 23.23 3.83
CA SER A 8 -11.75 21.92 4.12
C SER A 8 -12.10 21.70 5.60
N MET A 9 -11.45 22.43 6.52
CA MET A 9 -11.77 22.40 7.95
C MET A 9 -13.14 22.98 8.31
N LYS A 10 -13.79 23.71 7.39
CA LYS A 10 -15.12 24.32 7.59
C LYS A 10 -16.19 23.77 6.65
N TRP A 11 -15.85 22.80 5.80
CA TRP A 11 -16.77 22.25 4.79
C TRP A 11 -17.65 21.14 5.36
N ASN A 12 -18.87 21.06 4.83
CA ASN A 12 -19.76 19.93 5.08
C ASN A 12 -19.44 18.73 4.17
N GLU A 13 -20.06 17.58 4.47
CA GLU A 13 -19.84 16.31 3.76
C GLU A 13 -20.07 16.42 2.23
N LYS A 14 -21.08 17.17 1.78
CA LYS A 14 -21.30 17.42 0.35
C LYS A 14 -20.14 18.22 -0.26
N GLN A 15 -19.73 19.31 0.38
CA GLN A 15 -18.64 20.17 -0.10
C GLN A 15 -17.30 19.42 -0.18
N LEU A 16 -17.00 18.56 0.81
CA LEU A 16 -15.81 17.69 0.79
C LEU A 16 -15.84 16.71 -0.38
N ASN A 17 -16.98 16.06 -0.64
CA ASN A 17 -17.13 15.13 -1.75
C ASN A 17 -17.10 15.80 -3.13
N ASP A 18 -17.74 16.97 -3.27
CA ASP A 18 -17.75 17.71 -4.52
C ASP A 18 -16.32 18.19 -4.84
N ALA A 19 -15.59 18.70 -3.83
CA ALA A 19 -14.17 19.04 -3.96
C ALA A 19 -13.31 17.80 -4.30
N PHE A 20 -13.48 16.67 -3.59
CA PHE A 20 -12.75 15.44 -3.90
C PHE A 20 -12.95 14.99 -5.35
N ASN A 21 -14.20 14.96 -5.84
CA ASN A 21 -14.49 14.52 -7.20
C ASN A 21 -13.99 15.48 -8.28
N SER A 22 -13.92 16.79 -7.99
CA SER A 22 -13.27 17.76 -8.88
C SER A 22 -11.75 17.65 -8.89
N LEU A 23 -11.13 17.11 -7.83
CA LEU A 23 -9.68 17.11 -7.66
C LEU A 23 -9.00 15.77 -7.99
N LYS A 24 -9.65 14.65 -7.68
CA LYS A 24 -9.02 13.31 -7.71
C LYS A 24 -8.26 12.98 -9.01
N ASP A 25 -8.72 13.47 -10.16
CA ASP A 25 -8.19 13.13 -11.49
C ASP A 25 -6.98 13.98 -11.92
N MET A 26 -6.70 15.13 -11.28
CA MET A 26 -5.55 15.97 -11.64
C MET A 26 -4.20 15.39 -11.14
N LEU A 27 -4.22 14.33 -10.33
CA LEU A 27 -3.02 13.63 -9.80
C LEU A 27 -2.04 13.10 -10.87
N ASN A 28 -2.43 13.08 -12.16
CA ASN A 28 -1.59 12.60 -13.26
C ASN A 28 -0.76 13.72 -13.94
N GLU A 29 -1.02 15.00 -13.65
CA GLU A 29 -0.36 16.13 -14.32
C GLU A 29 0.83 16.65 -13.50
N ASP A 30 2.05 16.12 -13.72
CA ASP A 30 3.35 16.58 -13.15
C ASP A 30 3.25 17.28 -11.76
N ASP A 31 2.69 16.52 -10.83
CA ASP A 31 1.76 17.05 -9.83
C ASP A 31 2.40 17.74 -8.60
N ASP A 32 1.96 18.98 -8.34
CA ASP A 32 2.43 19.87 -7.29
C ASP A 32 2.21 19.26 -5.89
N TRP A 33 3.22 19.34 -5.02
CA TRP A 33 3.15 18.76 -3.67
C TRP A 33 1.98 19.31 -2.85
N GLU A 34 1.60 20.58 -3.07
CA GLU A 34 0.45 21.18 -2.39
C GLU A 34 -0.86 20.47 -2.74
N TYR A 35 -0.96 20.00 -3.98
CA TYR A 35 -2.17 19.40 -4.53
C TYR A 35 -2.50 18.09 -3.83
N ARG A 36 -1.53 17.19 -3.78
CA ARG A 36 -1.62 15.92 -3.06
C ARG A 36 -1.96 16.12 -1.60
N LYS A 37 -1.33 17.09 -0.94
CA LYS A 37 -1.62 17.44 0.46
C LYS A 37 -3.04 17.97 0.68
N ALA A 38 -3.56 18.76 -0.26
CA ALA A 38 -4.96 19.20 -0.20
C ALA A 38 -5.92 18.02 -0.37
N LEU A 39 -5.65 17.12 -1.32
CA LEU A 39 -6.47 15.93 -1.57
C LEU A 39 -6.41 14.93 -0.40
N GLU A 40 -5.24 14.73 0.21
CA GLU A 40 -5.04 14.00 1.47
C GLU A 40 -5.94 14.58 2.58
N THR A 41 -5.83 15.90 2.81
CA THR A 41 -6.58 16.64 3.85
C THR A 41 -8.10 16.57 3.66
N ILE A 42 -8.56 16.44 2.40
CA ILE A 42 -9.97 16.25 2.03
C ILE A 42 -10.40 14.78 2.15
N THR A 43 -9.51 13.81 1.95
CA THR A 43 -9.78 12.37 2.03
C THR A 43 -9.82 11.87 3.49
N VAL A 44 -8.90 12.32 4.34
CA VAL A 44 -9.22 12.45 5.77
C VAL A 44 -10.34 13.50 5.91
N LYS A 45 -11.16 13.48 6.97
CA LYS A 45 -12.50 14.13 7.03
C LYS A 45 -13.63 13.44 6.24
N LEU A 46 -13.44 12.91 5.02
CA LEU A 46 -14.52 12.16 4.35
C LEU A 46 -15.03 11.00 5.24
N SER A 47 -16.34 10.74 5.14
CA SER A 47 -17.09 9.77 5.95
C SER A 47 -17.89 8.78 5.09
N GLY A 48 -18.21 7.63 5.70
CA GLY A 48 -19.07 6.60 5.12
C GLY A 48 -18.73 6.24 3.66
N LYS A 49 -19.78 6.17 2.83
CA LYS A 49 -19.68 5.79 1.41
C LYS A 49 -18.77 6.71 0.59
N GLN A 50 -18.61 7.97 0.97
CA GLN A 50 -17.75 8.89 0.23
C GLN A 50 -16.27 8.57 0.47
N PHE A 51 -15.91 8.26 1.73
CA PHE A 51 -14.58 7.75 2.05
C PHE A 51 -14.32 6.40 1.37
N ASP A 52 -15.30 5.47 1.36
CA ASP A 52 -15.19 4.20 0.62
C ASP A 52 -14.87 4.44 -0.87
N ASN A 53 -15.61 5.35 -1.52
CA ASN A 53 -15.42 5.68 -2.93
C ASN A 53 -14.04 6.31 -3.19
N ALA A 54 -13.62 7.26 -2.35
CA ALA A 54 -12.31 7.90 -2.45
C ALA A 54 -11.17 6.90 -2.27
N PHE A 55 -11.27 6.05 -1.25
CA PHE A 55 -10.32 5.00 -0.96
C PHE A 55 -10.17 4.00 -2.12
N ASN A 56 -11.29 3.46 -2.61
CA ASN A 56 -11.29 2.52 -3.76
C ASN A 56 -10.68 3.15 -5.01
N TYR A 57 -10.93 4.45 -5.24
CA TYR A 57 -10.31 5.20 -6.33
C TYR A 57 -8.79 5.25 -6.19
N PHE A 58 -8.25 5.63 -5.03
CA PHE A 58 -6.79 5.63 -4.81
C PHE A 58 -6.18 4.24 -5.03
N ILE A 59 -6.78 3.20 -4.43
CA ILE A 59 -6.34 1.81 -4.58
C ILE A 59 -6.27 1.39 -6.06
N SER A 60 -7.28 1.74 -6.87
CA SER A 60 -7.28 1.43 -8.30
C SER A 60 -6.21 2.19 -9.11
N ARG A 61 -5.86 3.42 -8.70
CA ARG A 61 -4.95 4.29 -9.47
C ARG A 61 -3.48 4.07 -9.12
N LEU A 62 -3.20 3.51 -7.93
CA LEU A 62 -1.86 3.20 -7.42
C LEU A 62 -0.91 2.49 -8.37
N TYR A 63 -1.46 1.70 -9.28
CA TYR A 63 -0.73 0.75 -10.12
C TYR A 63 -0.92 1.03 -11.61
N CYS A 64 -1.40 2.23 -11.95
CA CYS A 64 -1.40 2.73 -13.32
C CYS A 64 0.04 3.09 -13.74
N GLU A 65 0.45 2.72 -14.94
CA GLU A 65 1.84 2.87 -15.41
C GLU A 65 2.30 4.34 -15.51
N GLU A 66 1.34 5.26 -15.69
CA GLU A 66 1.55 6.71 -15.69
C GLU A 66 1.97 7.28 -14.32
N ILE A 67 1.54 6.65 -13.21
CA ILE A 67 1.95 7.12 -11.88
C ILE A 67 3.34 6.58 -11.59
N HIS A 68 4.34 7.43 -11.79
CA HIS A 68 5.69 7.23 -11.27
C HIS A 68 5.68 7.24 -9.73
N ILE A 69 5.31 6.11 -9.11
CA ILE A 69 5.42 5.86 -7.65
C ILE A 69 6.91 5.71 -7.24
N TYR A 70 7.81 6.48 -7.84
CA TYR A 70 9.14 6.78 -7.30
C TYR A 70 9.06 7.93 -6.27
N ASP A 71 7.94 8.64 -6.24
CA ASP A 71 7.69 9.71 -5.30
C ASP A 71 7.09 9.14 -4.00
N ASP A 72 7.89 9.09 -2.93
CA ASP A 72 7.48 8.63 -1.58
C ASP A 72 6.18 9.30 -1.09
N LYS A 73 5.85 10.46 -1.65
CA LYS A 73 4.59 11.20 -1.43
C LYS A 73 3.33 10.35 -1.64
N TYR A 74 3.28 9.43 -2.62
CA TYR A 74 2.07 8.63 -2.85
C TYR A 74 1.95 7.46 -1.84
N ALA A 75 3.08 6.91 -1.38
CA ALA A 75 3.09 5.96 -0.27
C ALA A 75 2.64 6.63 1.04
N ASN A 76 3.15 7.84 1.32
CA ASN A 76 2.71 8.64 2.46
C ASN A 76 1.20 8.95 2.43
N LEU A 77 0.64 9.34 1.28
CA LEU A 77 -0.81 9.54 1.09
C LEU A 77 -1.62 8.30 1.49
N LEU A 78 -1.22 7.11 1.01
CA LEU A 78 -1.88 5.87 1.39
C LEU A 78 -1.75 5.55 2.87
N LYS A 79 -0.56 5.74 3.45
CA LYS A 79 -0.28 5.46 4.86
C LYS A 79 -1.19 6.28 5.79
N GLU A 80 -1.45 7.54 5.44
CA GLU A 80 -2.39 8.41 6.17
C GLU A 80 -3.84 7.98 5.96
N ILE A 81 -4.24 7.62 4.74
CA ILE A 81 -5.59 7.07 4.47
C ILE A 81 -5.79 5.74 5.22
N ALA A 82 -4.77 4.89 5.29
CA ALA A 82 -4.77 3.61 5.98
C ALA A 82 -5.02 3.75 7.49
N GLN A 83 -4.68 4.89 8.11
CA GLN A 83 -5.01 5.16 9.52
C GLN A 83 -6.52 5.24 9.79
N LYS A 84 -7.34 5.51 8.77
CA LYS A 84 -8.80 5.63 8.87
C LYS A 84 -9.57 4.38 8.40
N LEU A 85 -8.89 3.36 7.89
CA LEU A 85 -9.56 2.15 7.42
C LEU A 85 -10.06 1.31 8.61
N ASN A 86 -11.32 0.87 8.53
CA ASN A 86 -11.80 -0.23 9.37
C ASN A 86 -11.28 -1.57 8.83
N GLU A 87 -11.42 -2.63 9.64
CA GLU A 87 -10.90 -3.96 9.29
C GLU A 87 -11.36 -4.46 7.92
N LYS A 88 -12.65 -4.28 7.56
CA LYS A 88 -13.18 -4.71 6.27
C LYS A 88 -12.54 -3.93 5.11
N GLN A 89 -12.38 -2.62 5.26
CA GLN A 89 -11.70 -1.78 4.26
C GLN A 89 -10.22 -2.16 4.14
N MET A 90 -9.55 -2.46 5.25
CA MET A 90 -8.15 -2.92 5.27
C MET A 90 -7.98 -4.27 4.54
N SER A 91 -8.89 -5.23 4.73
CA SER A 91 -8.87 -6.48 3.94
C SER A 91 -9.05 -6.24 2.44
N ILE A 92 -9.94 -5.32 2.04
CA ILE A 92 -10.10 -4.94 0.62
C ILE A 92 -8.81 -4.30 0.08
N ALA A 93 -8.17 -3.43 0.88
CA ALA A 93 -6.88 -2.82 0.58
C ALA A 93 -5.83 -3.89 0.28
N LEU A 94 -5.58 -4.75 1.27
CA LEU A 94 -4.55 -5.78 1.23
C LEU A 94 -4.76 -6.74 0.07
N ASN A 95 -5.99 -7.20 -0.15
CA ASN A 95 -6.29 -8.11 -1.25
C ASN A 95 -5.94 -7.50 -2.61
N HIS A 96 -6.31 -6.23 -2.86
CA HIS A 96 -5.95 -5.57 -4.12
C HIS A 96 -4.43 -5.41 -4.30
N VAL A 97 -3.71 -5.09 -3.21
CA VAL A 97 -2.24 -4.97 -3.22
C VAL A 97 -1.58 -6.34 -3.42
N MET A 98 -2.13 -7.40 -2.82
CA MET A 98 -1.67 -8.78 -2.98
C MET A 98 -1.94 -9.35 -4.38
N ASP A 99 -3.09 -9.06 -4.99
CA ASP A 99 -3.40 -9.44 -6.36
C ASP A 99 -2.34 -8.87 -7.32
N LYS A 100 -2.00 -7.59 -7.16
CA LYS A 100 -0.95 -6.91 -7.94
C LYS A 100 0.47 -7.40 -7.65
N LEU A 101 0.74 -7.83 -6.41
CA LEU A 101 2.00 -8.45 -6.02
C LEU A 101 2.16 -9.87 -6.61
N ASN A 102 1.07 -10.63 -6.73
CA ASN A 102 1.07 -11.99 -7.30
C ASN A 102 0.99 -12.03 -8.83
N ASP A 103 0.48 -10.99 -9.49
CA ASP A 103 0.43 -10.90 -10.96
C ASP A 103 1.84 -10.99 -11.57
N LYS A 104 2.09 -12.07 -12.32
CA LYS A 104 3.39 -12.34 -12.96
C LYS A 104 3.65 -11.45 -14.18
N ASN A 105 2.60 -10.87 -14.78
CA ASN A 105 2.72 -9.93 -15.89
C ASN A 105 2.98 -8.49 -15.39
N GLN A 106 2.68 -8.21 -14.12
CA GLN A 106 2.85 -6.89 -13.53
C GLN A 106 4.35 -6.54 -13.42
N HIS A 107 4.70 -5.34 -13.89
CA HIS A 107 6.09 -4.86 -13.89
C HIS A 107 6.75 -4.98 -12.50
N ARG A 108 7.97 -5.55 -12.45
CA ARG A 108 8.76 -5.82 -11.22
C ARG A 108 8.74 -4.67 -10.21
N ASN A 109 8.96 -3.43 -10.68
CA ASN A 109 8.99 -2.26 -9.80
C ASN A 109 7.64 -2.02 -9.10
N ILE A 110 6.51 -2.33 -9.75
CA ILE A 110 5.17 -2.24 -9.13
C ILE A 110 5.01 -3.32 -8.07
N ARG A 111 5.42 -4.56 -8.35
CA ARG A 111 5.41 -5.66 -7.36
C ARG A 111 6.24 -5.31 -6.11
N ILE A 112 7.45 -4.75 -6.27
CA ILE A 112 8.27 -4.28 -5.14
C ILE A 112 7.55 -3.17 -4.33
N LYS A 113 6.84 -2.25 -4.99
CA LYS A 113 6.07 -1.19 -4.31
C LYS A 113 4.88 -1.75 -3.53
N CYS A 114 4.23 -2.82 -4.01
CA CYS A 114 3.21 -3.54 -3.24
C CYS A 114 3.79 -4.10 -1.94
N ILE A 115 4.99 -4.71 -1.96
CA ILE A 115 5.66 -5.22 -0.76
C ILE A 115 5.90 -4.08 0.25
N LYS A 116 6.45 -2.95 -0.20
CA LYS A 116 6.71 -1.79 0.66
C LYS A 116 5.44 -1.23 1.31
N LEU A 117 4.35 -1.13 0.54
CA LEU A 117 3.06 -0.70 1.07
C LEU A 117 2.53 -1.68 2.13
N ILE A 118 2.57 -2.99 1.89
CA ILE A 118 2.15 -3.99 2.88
C ILE A 118 3.00 -3.86 4.15
N LYS A 119 4.33 -3.66 4.02
CA LYS A 119 5.26 -3.43 5.14
C LYS A 119 4.86 -2.22 5.99
N GLU A 120 4.44 -1.12 5.35
CA GLU A 120 4.02 0.11 6.04
C GLU A 120 2.67 -0.02 6.76
N ILE A 121 1.69 -0.72 6.16
CA ILE A 121 0.34 -0.86 6.75
C ILE A 121 0.21 -2.07 7.69
N SER A 122 1.20 -2.97 7.74
CA SER A 122 1.21 -4.18 8.59
C SER A 122 0.90 -3.89 10.06
N ASN A 123 1.31 -2.73 10.60
CA ASN A 123 1.04 -2.32 11.98
C ASN A 123 -0.43 -1.93 12.26
N LYS A 124 -1.29 -1.89 11.23
CA LYS A 124 -2.74 -1.66 11.31
C LYS A 124 -3.55 -2.91 10.95
N CYS A 125 -2.90 -3.95 10.44
CA CYS A 125 -3.52 -5.20 10.07
C CYS A 125 -3.84 -6.03 11.32
N ASN A 126 -4.99 -6.71 11.32
CA ASN A 126 -5.28 -7.73 12.32
C ASN A 126 -4.54 -9.05 12.03
N GLU A 127 -4.59 -10.02 12.95
CA GLU A 127 -3.90 -11.30 12.78
C GLU A 127 -4.27 -12.01 11.47
N GLN A 128 -5.56 -12.06 11.10
CA GLN A 128 -5.99 -12.74 9.87
C GLN A 128 -5.35 -12.10 8.63
N GLN A 129 -5.44 -10.78 8.52
CA GLN A 129 -4.86 -9.98 7.44
C GLN A 129 -3.34 -10.17 7.31
N LEU A 130 -2.63 -10.22 8.45
CA LEU A 130 -1.21 -10.51 8.49
C LEU A 130 -0.88 -11.93 8.02
N ASN A 131 -1.68 -12.94 8.39
CA ASN A 131 -1.50 -14.31 7.90
C ASN A 131 -1.73 -14.41 6.38
N GLU A 132 -2.73 -13.72 5.84
CA GLU A 132 -2.98 -13.66 4.38
C GLU A 132 -1.79 -13.03 3.64
N ALA A 133 -1.30 -11.87 4.12
CA ALA A 133 -0.13 -11.18 3.58
C ALA A 133 1.17 -12.00 3.70
N PHE A 134 1.35 -12.74 4.80
CA PHE A 134 2.48 -13.64 5.00
C PHE A 134 2.49 -14.75 3.96
N ASN A 135 1.37 -15.47 3.81
CA ASN A 135 1.23 -16.58 2.86
C ASN A 135 1.44 -16.13 1.40
N SER A 136 0.90 -14.96 1.03
CA SER A 136 1.14 -14.36 -0.28
C SER A 136 2.63 -14.05 -0.52
N SER A 137 3.32 -13.51 0.48
CA SER A 137 4.74 -13.16 0.39
C SER A 137 5.63 -14.40 0.33
N MET A 138 5.28 -15.43 1.11
CA MET A 138 5.94 -16.74 1.16
C MET A 138 5.87 -17.45 -0.20
N HIS A 139 4.70 -17.44 -0.85
CA HIS A 139 4.52 -17.98 -2.20
C HIS A 139 5.45 -17.33 -3.24
N ILE A 140 5.67 -16.01 -3.14
CA ILE A 140 6.57 -15.29 -4.06
C ILE A 140 8.04 -15.57 -3.75
N PHE A 141 8.42 -15.63 -2.47
CA PHE A 141 9.77 -15.95 -2.03
C PHE A 141 10.21 -17.34 -2.51
N ASN A 142 9.38 -18.37 -2.27
CA ASN A 142 9.71 -19.77 -2.62
C ASN A 142 9.69 -20.07 -4.12
N HIS A 143 9.07 -19.23 -4.94
CA HIS A 143 8.93 -19.48 -6.38
C HIS A 143 10.19 -19.00 -7.13
N GLY A 144 11.21 -19.86 -7.24
CA GLY A 144 12.58 -19.55 -7.69
C GLY A 144 12.75 -18.82 -9.03
N ASN A 145 11.76 -18.83 -9.93
CA ASN A 145 11.78 -17.99 -11.15
C ASN A 145 11.49 -16.49 -10.89
N ASN A 146 11.18 -16.08 -9.65
CA ASN A 146 11.05 -14.67 -9.29
C ASN A 146 12.41 -14.00 -9.13
N ASP A 147 12.47 -12.74 -9.52
CA ASP A 147 13.64 -11.87 -9.43
C ASP A 147 14.31 -11.83 -8.03
N LYS A 148 15.66 -11.82 -7.99
CA LYS A 148 16.48 -11.83 -6.75
C LYS A 148 16.13 -10.68 -5.79
N ASN A 149 15.91 -9.45 -6.29
CA ASN A 149 15.53 -8.32 -5.44
C ASN A 149 14.07 -8.42 -4.97
N LEU A 150 13.15 -8.91 -5.81
CA LEU A 150 11.76 -9.14 -5.40
C LEU A 150 11.69 -10.18 -4.27
N ARG A 151 12.45 -11.28 -4.37
CA ARG A 151 12.55 -12.30 -3.32
C ARG A 151 13.18 -11.72 -2.04
N LYS A 152 14.23 -10.89 -2.15
CA LYS A 152 14.82 -10.18 -1.01
C LYS A 152 13.79 -9.28 -0.29
N GLU A 153 13.06 -8.45 -1.02
CA GLU A 153 12.03 -7.57 -0.46
C GLU A 153 10.90 -8.39 0.21
N CYS A 154 10.51 -9.54 -0.37
CA CYS A 154 9.58 -10.47 0.29
C CYS A 154 10.15 -11.04 1.60
N ALA A 155 11.43 -11.40 1.68
CA ALA A 155 12.04 -11.90 2.92
C ALA A 155 12.02 -10.84 4.04
N GLU A 156 12.28 -9.56 3.71
CA GLU A 156 12.14 -8.45 4.67
C GLU A 156 10.69 -8.26 5.16
N LEU A 157 9.72 -8.41 4.26
CA LEU A 157 8.29 -8.33 4.61
C LEU A 157 7.86 -9.51 5.49
N LEU A 158 8.29 -10.73 5.19
CA LEU A 158 8.02 -11.92 6.00
C LEU A 158 8.54 -11.73 7.45
N GLY A 159 9.78 -11.26 7.61
CA GLY A 159 10.32 -10.92 8.92
C GLY A 159 9.52 -9.82 9.64
N THR A 160 9.09 -8.79 8.90
CA THR A 160 8.26 -7.70 9.45
C THR A 160 6.91 -8.22 9.94
N ILE A 161 6.22 -9.07 9.17
CA ILE A 161 4.92 -9.63 9.53
C ILE A 161 5.05 -10.61 10.71
N ALA A 162 6.09 -11.45 10.74
CA ALA A 162 6.30 -12.41 11.83
C ALA A 162 6.48 -11.73 13.20
N LEU A 163 7.10 -10.54 13.24
CA LEU A 163 7.19 -9.70 14.44
C LEU A 163 5.81 -9.22 14.93
N HIS A 164 4.90 -8.86 14.01
CA HIS A 164 3.53 -8.44 14.36
C HIS A 164 2.62 -9.61 14.76
N LEU A 165 2.93 -10.83 14.30
CA LEU A 165 2.21 -12.06 14.65
C LEU A 165 2.70 -12.73 15.94
N ASN A 166 3.34 -11.97 16.85
CA ASN A 166 3.92 -12.47 18.11
C ASN A 166 4.81 -13.72 17.94
N GLY A 167 5.49 -13.84 16.79
CA GLY A 167 6.37 -14.96 16.49
C GLY A 167 5.73 -16.24 15.96
N LYS A 168 4.42 -16.24 15.68
CA LYS A 168 3.68 -17.41 15.13
C LYS A 168 4.37 -18.05 13.91
N HIS A 169 5.03 -17.24 13.07
CA HIS A 169 5.75 -17.66 11.87
C HIS A 169 7.26 -17.35 11.94
N PHE A 170 7.87 -17.30 13.14
CA PHE A 170 9.30 -17.00 13.24
C PHE A 170 10.18 -18.06 12.59
N ASP A 171 9.88 -19.35 12.73
CA ASP A 171 10.69 -20.42 12.14
C ASP A 171 10.67 -20.33 10.60
N ASP A 172 9.49 -20.13 10.01
CA ASP A 172 9.30 -19.91 8.57
C ASP A 172 10.04 -18.66 8.07
N ALA A 173 9.88 -17.52 8.77
CA ALA A 173 10.54 -16.28 8.40
C ALA A 173 12.07 -16.36 8.55
N PHE A 174 12.55 -17.03 9.60
CA PHE A 174 13.98 -17.28 9.82
C PHE A 174 14.56 -18.17 8.72
N GLN A 175 13.87 -19.26 8.35
CA GLN A 175 14.28 -20.13 7.25
C GLN A 175 14.34 -19.36 5.92
N CYS A 176 13.35 -18.52 5.61
CA CYS A 176 13.39 -17.65 4.43
C CYS A 176 14.57 -16.68 4.45
N LEU A 177 14.90 -16.08 5.60
CA LEU A 177 16.06 -15.18 5.70
C LEU A 177 17.37 -15.96 5.48
N ILE A 178 17.50 -17.17 6.02
CA ILE A 178 18.68 -18.03 5.83
C ILE A 178 18.84 -18.49 4.37
N ASP A 179 17.76 -18.92 3.72
CA ASP A 179 17.82 -19.35 2.31
C ASP A 179 18.01 -18.16 1.35
N GLY A 180 17.40 -17.02 1.68
CA GLY A 180 17.63 -15.76 0.97
C GLY A 180 19.07 -15.23 1.08
N LEU A 181 19.81 -15.60 2.14
CA LEU A 181 21.24 -15.32 2.26
C LEU A 181 22.07 -16.23 1.34
N LYS A 182 21.82 -17.55 1.35
CA LYS A 182 22.53 -18.52 0.48
C LYS A 182 22.39 -18.19 -1.01
N ASP A 183 21.22 -17.71 -1.43
CA ASP A 183 20.98 -17.27 -2.80
C ASP A 183 21.81 -16.05 -3.22
N ASN A 184 22.40 -15.31 -2.27
CA ASN A 184 23.29 -14.20 -2.58
C ASN A 184 24.75 -14.64 -2.85
N ASP A 185 25.17 -15.82 -2.39
CA ASP A 185 26.51 -16.38 -2.60
C ASP A 185 26.71 -16.95 -4.03
N SER A 186 25.97 -16.45 -5.01
CA SER A 186 25.90 -16.94 -6.41
C SER A 186 26.30 -15.90 -7.47
N ASP A 187 27.01 -14.84 -7.05
CA ASP A 187 27.61 -13.82 -7.92
C ASP A 187 29.10 -14.13 -8.21
#